data_AF-M2YP09-F1
#
_entry.id   AF-M2YP09-F1
#
_cell.length_a   1.000
_cell.length_b   1.000
_cell.length_c   1.000
_cell.angle_alpha   90.00
_cell.angle_beta   90.00
_cell.angle_gamma   90.00
#
_symmetry.space_group_name_H-M   'P 1'
#
loop_
_entity.id
_entity.type
_entity.pdbx_description
1 polymer ?
#
loop_
_entity_poly.entity_id
_entity_poly.type
_entity_poly.pdbx_seq_one_letter_code
_entity_poly.pdbx_strand_id
1 'polypeptide(L)'
;MSYDPLIAHLEDLVSYEERQYLIKLARPLLHKSQVSLANGTQTDSPGRTSSTAFLPSSDPVVMHVLERAAEFQGYIDLDQMDMQVTAYRPGQEYKAHFDWFPRPNANVRNRFSTFFAILEADCTNCGTQFPSIQLDTETLDSRWCKSINCTAESLTTLNFPGHALFWRNLDPWGAPRQDVLHAGLPAFNGTKIGLNIWTEIEVDPDLYPSQEEAEEAEAEYDEEEWKNWDQGDDQGSEEELLDSAI
;
A
#
# COMPACT_ATOMS: atom_id res chain seq x y z
N MET A 1 9.23 -1.15 -13.41
CA MET A 1 7.86 -1.25 -12.88
C MET A 1 6.98 -1.90 -13.93
N SER A 2 5.82 -1.35 -14.34
CA SER A 2 4.95 -1.92 -15.38
C SER A 2 4.18 -0.85 -16.16
N TYR A 3 3.94 -1.08 -17.45
CA TYR A 3 3.08 -0.20 -18.27
C TYR A 3 1.60 -0.64 -18.24
N ASP A 4 1.34 -1.94 -18.15
CA ASP A 4 -0.01 -2.51 -18.02
C ASP A 4 0.07 -3.77 -17.13
N PRO A 5 -0.49 -3.75 -15.90
CA PRO A 5 -1.13 -2.59 -15.26
C PRO A 5 -0.14 -1.43 -15.08
N LEU A 6 -0.63 -0.20 -15.09
CA LEU A 6 0.22 0.97 -14.86
C LEU A 6 0.72 0.97 -13.42
N ILE A 7 2.03 0.77 -13.26
CA ILE A 7 2.74 0.93 -11.98
C ILE A 7 3.96 1.81 -12.23
N ALA A 8 4.08 2.91 -11.50
CA ALA A 8 5.16 3.88 -11.65
C ALA A 8 5.89 4.10 -10.32
N HIS A 9 7.21 4.22 -10.36
CA HIS A 9 8.02 4.65 -9.23
C HIS A 9 8.33 6.13 -9.40
N LEU A 10 7.98 6.93 -8.40
CA LEU A 10 8.14 8.37 -8.38
C LEU A 10 9.19 8.73 -7.33
N GLU A 11 10.26 9.36 -7.78
CA GLU A 11 11.31 9.87 -6.89
C GLU A 11 10.87 11.22 -6.31
N ASP A 12 11.21 11.46 -5.04
CA ASP A 12 11.00 12.73 -4.35
C ASP A 12 9.55 13.28 -4.36
N LEU A 13 8.53 12.40 -4.31
CA LEU A 13 7.14 12.84 -4.16
C LEU A 13 6.90 13.55 -2.82
N VAL A 14 7.62 13.20 -1.74
CA VAL A 14 7.48 13.86 -0.44
C VAL A 14 8.86 14.26 0.08
N SER A 15 9.08 15.56 0.29
CA SER A 15 10.36 16.09 0.78
C SER A 15 10.66 15.63 2.21
N TYR A 16 11.91 15.74 2.64
CA TYR A 16 12.31 15.39 4.00
C TYR A 16 11.48 16.14 5.06
N GLU A 17 11.31 17.45 4.90
CA GLU A 17 10.58 18.31 5.82
C GLU A 17 9.10 17.92 5.91
N GLU A 18 8.46 17.64 4.78
CA GLU A 18 7.08 17.18 4.73
C GLU A 18 6.93 15.80 5.39
N ARG A 19 7.86 14.86 5.16
CA ARG A 19 7.84 13.55 5.81
C ARG A 19 7.86 13.68 7.33
N GLN A 20 8.81 14.46 7.86
CA GLN A 20 8.92 14.68 9.31
C GLN A 20 7.66 15.33 9.89
N TYR A 21 7.08 16.29 9.16
CA TYR A 21 5.83 16.94 9.55
C TYR A 21 4.65 15.96 9.58
N LEU A 22 4.44 15.19 8.50
CA LEU A 22 3.34 14.23 8.37
C LEU A 22 3.42 13.12 9.43
N ILE A 23 4.63 12.61 9.71
CA ILE A 23 4.84 11.64 10.81
C ILE A 23 4.41 12.26 12.14
N LYS A 24 4.83 13.49 12.44
CA LYS A 24 4.47 14.18 13.68
C LYS A 24 2.96 14.43 13.79
N LEU A 25 2.33 14.81 12.68
CA LEU A 25 0.88 15.04 12.61
C LEU A 25 0.09 13.74 12.83
N ALA A 26 0.58 12.62 12.29
CA ALA A 26 -0.07 11.32 12.40
C ALA A 26 0.01 10.71 13.81
N ARG A 27 1.13 10.88 14.52
CA ARG A 27 1.41 10.22 15.82
C ARG A 27 0.24 10.20 16.81
N PRO A 28 -0.41 11.33 17.16
CA PRO A 28 -1.52 11.32 18.12
C PRO A 28 -2.82 10.72 17.56
N LEU A 29 -2.91 10.46 16.26
CA LEU A 29 -4.08 9.94 15.56
C LEU A 29 -3.98 8.44 15.25
N LEU A 30 -2.78 7.85 15.41
CA LEU A 30 -2.53 6.44 15.12
C LEU A 30 -3.36 5.54 16.03
N HIS A 31 -4.11 4.64 15.42
CA HIS A 31 -4.85 3.56 16.07
C HIS A 31 -4.64 2.26 15.30
N LYS A 32 -4.98 1.11 15.90
CA LYS A 32 -4.87 -0.19 15.22
C LYS A 32 -5.67 -0.17 13.91
N SER A 33 -5.06 -0.65 12.82
CA SER A 33 -5.70 -0.64 11.51
C SER A 33 -6.84 -1.65 11.44
N GLN A 34 -7.84 -1.29 10.64
CA GLN A 34 -9.00 -2.12 10.34
C GLN A 34 -9.14 -2.26 8.82
N VAL A 35 -9.88 -3.27 8.39
CA VAL A 35 -10.27 -3.47 6.98
C VAL A 35 -11.73 -3.10 6.81
N SER A 36 -12.08 -2.55 5.65
CA SER A 36 -13.44 -2.13 5.31
C SER A 36 -14.19 -3.28 4.64
N LEU A 37 -15.35 -3.66 5.18
CA LEU A 37 -16.26 -4.62 4.55
C LEU A 37 -17.10 -3.93 3.45
N ALA A 38 -17.74 -4.71 2.57
CA ALA A 38 -18.56 -4.16 1.47
C ALA A 38 -19.73 -3.26 1.94
N ASN A 39 -20.18 -3.45 3.19
CA ASN A 39 -21.21 -2.61 3.82
C ASN A 39 -20.66 -1.31 4.45
N GLY A 40 -19.36 -1.02 4.28
CA GLY A 40 -18.68 0.16 4.82
C GLY A 40 -18.29 0.06 6.29
N THR A 41 -18.55 -1.06 6.97
CA THR A 41 -18.12 -1.26 8.36
C THR A 41 -16.64 -1.64 8.44
N GLN A 42 -15.97 -1.15 9.48
CA GLN A 42 -14.57 -1.47 9.75
C GLN A 42 -14.49 -2.67 10.71
N THR A 43 -13.61 -3.63 10.42
CA THR A 43 -13.33 -4.77 11.28
C THR A 43 -11.85 -5.00 11.46
N ASP A 44 -11.46 -5.55 12.60
CA ASP A 44 -10.11 -6.07 12.81
C ASP A 44 -9.87 -7.25 11.87
N SER A 45 -8.69 -7.32 11.26
CA SER A 45 -8.25 -8.45 10.44
C SER A 45 -6.86 -8.93 10.89
N PRO A 46 -6.66 -10.25 11.07
CA PRO A 46 -5.32 -10.80 11.28
C PRO A 46 -4.36 -10.49 10.13
N GLY A 47 -4.88 -10.28 8.91
CA GLY A 47 -4.08 -9.98 7.72
C GLY A 47 -3.60 -8.53 7.63
N ARG A 48 -4.04 -7.62 8.52
CA ARG A 48 -3.56 -6.24 8.58
C ARG A 48 -3.19 -5.87 10.02
N THR A 49 -1.90 -5.88 10.32
CA THR A 49 -1.42 -5.72 11.70
C THR A 49 -0.86 -4.34 12.03
N SER A 50 -0.83 -3.43 11.06
CA SER A 50 -0.29 -2.06 11.21
C SER A 50 -1.15 -1.13 12.08
N SER A 51 -0.66 0.07 12.36
CA SER A 51 -1.44 1.21 12.88
C SER A 51 -1.70 2.25 11.80
N THR A 52 -2.83 2.95 11.84
CA THR A 52 -3.30 3.86 10.80
C THR A 52 -3.75 5.20 11.37
N ALA A 53 -3.55 6.29 10.60
CA ALA A 53 -4.07 7.63 10.86
C ALA A 53 -4.48 8.31 9.54
N PHE A 54 -5.74 8.71 9.41
CA PHE A 54 -6.15 9.63 8.34
C PHE A 54 -5.74 11.05 8.71
N LEU A 55 -5.19 11.77 7.73
CA LEU A 55 -4.73 13.15 7.92
C LEU A 55 -5.78 14.14 7.41
N PRO A 56 -5.99 15.27 8.11
CA PRO A 56 -6.99 16.25 7.71
C PRO A 56 -6.57 16.94 6.40
N SER A 57 -7.42 16.87 5.37
CA SER A 57 -7.18 17.51 4.06
C SER A 57 -7.07 19.03 4.12
N SER A 58 -7.54 19.66 5.21
CA SER A 58 -7.39 21.09 5.47
C SER A 58 -6.00 21.50 5.98
N ASP A 59 -5.14 20.56 6.37
CA ASP A 59 -3.77 20.88 6.77
C ASP A 59 -2.94 21.33 5.54
N PRO A 60 -2.21 22.46 5.61
CA PRO A 60 -1.50 22.99 4.45
C PRO A 60 -0.45 22.03 3.84
N VAL A 61 0.24 21.24 4.66
CA VAL A 61 1.26 20.29 4.17
C VAL A 61 0.59 19.10 3.51
N VAL A 62 -0.50 18.59 4.09
CA VAL A 62 -1.33 17.54 3.48
C VAL A 62 -1.83 18.00 2.11
N MET A 63 -2.40 19.20 2.04
CA MET A 63 -2.93 19.79 0.81
C MET A 63 -1.86 19.92 -0.27
N HIS A 64 -0.65 20.41 0.04
CA HIS A 64 0.42 20.53 -0.97
C HIS A 64 0.95 19.19 -1.50
N VAL A 65 0.95 18.15 -0.68
CA VAL A 65 1.27 16.79 -1.14
C VAL A 65 0.15 16.24 -2.02
N LEU A 66 -1.12 16.47 -1.65
CA LEU A 66 -2.27 16.09 -2.48
C LEU A 66 -2.30 16.84 -3.82
N GLU A 67 -1.98 18.14 -3.85
CA GLU A 67 -1.85 18.92 -5.08
C GLU A 67 -0.84 18.30 -6.05
N ARG A 68 0.35 17.91 -5.56
CA ARG A 68 1.35 17.24 -6.40
C ARG A 68 0.86 15.88 -6.92
N ALA A 69 0.18 15.09 -6.09
CA ALA A 69 -0.41 13.83 -6.49
C ALA A 69 -1.54 14.03 -7.53
N ALA A 70 -2.35 15.09 -7.38
CA ALA A 70 -3.38 15.49 -8.33
C ALA A 70 -2.78 15.93 -9.67
N GLU A 71 -1.75 16.77 -9.67
CA GLU A 71 -1.04 17.21 -10.87
C GLU A 71 -0.48 16.02 -11.67
N PHE A 72 0.13 15.05 -10.98
CA PHE A 72 0.62 13.82 -11.63
C PHE A 72 -0.49 13.04 -12.35
N GLN A 73 -1.70 13.06 -11.80
CA GLN A 73 -2.87 12.38 -12.36
C GLN A 73 -3.65 13.21 -13.39
N GLY A 74 -3.15 14.40 -13.75
CA GLY A 74 -3.83 15.29 -14.70
C GLY A 74 -4.80 16.27 -14.05
N TYR A 75 -4.47 16.80 -12.88
CA TYR A 75 -5.22 17.83 -12.14
C TYR A 75 -6.59 17.35 -11.64
N ILE A 76 -6.63 16.15 -11.06
CA ILE A 76 -7.81 15.61 -10.37
C ILE A 76 -8.23 16.51 -9.20
N ASP A 77 -9.53 16.63 -8.95
CA ASP A 77 -10.06 17.41 -7.83
C ASP A 77 -9.64 16.81 -6.47
N LEU A 78 -9.18 17.66 -5.54
CA LEU A 78 -8.69 17.20 -4.24
C LEU A 78 -9.77 16.61 -3.33
N ASP A 79 -11.05 16.91 -3.60
CA ASP A 79 -12.19 16.30 -2.90
C ASP A 79 -12.39 14.81 -3.26
N GLN A 80 -11.63 14.34 -4.26
CA GLN A 80 -11.56 12.95 -4.64
C GLN A 80 -10.44 12.20 -3.94
N MET A 81 -9.65 12.86 -3.10
CA MET A 81 -8.42 12.31 -2.57
C MET A 81 -8.39 12.32 -1.05
N ASP A 82 -8.03 11.17 -0.47
CA ASP A 82 -7.80 11.03 0.96
C ASP A 82 -6.36 10.58 1.23
N MET A 83 -5.83 11.02 2.37
CA MET A 83 -4.47 10.73 2.80
C MET A 83 -4.45 9.96 4.12
N GLN A 84 -3.72 8.85 4.15
CA GLN A 84 -3.61 7.98 5.31
C GLN A 84 -2.15 7.59 5.57
N VAL A 85 -1.66 7.85 6.78
CA VAL A 85 -0.40 7.28 7.28
C VAL A 85 -0.66 5.90 7.84
N THR A 86 0.21 4.94 7.50
CA THR A 86 0.23 3.59 8.06
C THR A 86 1.61 3.30 8.64
N ALA A 87 1.68 2.70 9.82
CA ALA A 87 2.91 2.41 10.54
C ALA A 87 2.99 0.93 10.92
N TYR A 88 4.11 0.30 10.58
CA TYR A 88 4.43 -1.10 10.81
C TYR A 88 5.60 -1.19 11.78
N ARG A 89 5.38 -1.90 12.89
CA ARG A 89 6.41 -2.35 13.84
C ARG A 89 7.12 -3.61 13.31
N PRO A 90 8.22 -4.05 13.95
CA PRO A 90 8.87 -5.29 13.58
C PRO A 90 7.89 -6.45 13.41
N GLY A 91 7.99 -7.14 12.27
CA GLY A 91 7.14 -8.28 11.90
C GLY A 91 5.69 -7.95 11.51
N GLN A 92 5.24 -6.69 11.60
CA GLN A 92 3.91 -6.32 11.12
C GLN A 92 3.88 -6.24 9.59
N GLU A 93 2.71 -6.57 9.04
CA GLU A 93 2.49 -6.74 7.60
C GLU A 93 1.08 -6.29 7.19
N TYR A 94 0.86 -6.26 5.87
CA TYR A 94 -0.46 -6.30 5.28
C TYR A 94 -0.43 -7.37 4.17
N LYS A 95 -1.17 -8.45 4.40
CA LYS A 95 -1.38 -9.54 3.44
C LYS A 95 -1.91 -9.06 2.10
N ALA A 96 -1.88 -9.93 1.10
CA ALA A 96 -2.31 -9.56 -0.23
C ALA A 96 -3.76 -9.10 -0.24
N HIS A 97 -3.99 -7.96 -0.88
CA HIS A 97 -5.31 -7.36 -0.96
C HIS A 97 -5.46 -6.49 -2.19
N PHE A 98 -6.70 -6.14 -2.48
CA PHE A 98 -7.04 -5.06 -3.39
C PHE A 98 -7.30 -3.76 -2.64
N ASP A 99 -6.94 -2.64 -3.26
CA ASP A 99 -7.34 -1.33 -2.76
C ASP A 99 -8.78 -0.99 -3.14
N TRP A 100 -9.29 -1.50 -4.27
CA TRP A 100 -10.69 -1.32 -4.64
C TRP A 100 -11.59 -2.19 -3.76
N PHE A 101 -12.81 -1.72 -3.53
CA PHE A 101 -13.80 -2.44 -2.71
C PHE A 101 -14.65 -3.39 -3.57
N PRO A 102 -14.98 -4.61 -3.10
CA PRO A 102 -15.92 -5.51 -3.76
C PRO A 102 -17.33 -4.91 -3.78
N ARG A 103 -18.20 -5.43 -4.66
CA ARG A 103 -19.50 -4.89 -5.09
C ARG A 103 -20.05 -3.86 -4.12
N PRO A 104 -19.78 -2.56 -4.37
CA PRO A 104 -20.23 -1.52 -3.48
C PRO A 104 -21.76 -1.36 -3.58
N ASN A 105 -22.39 -0.82 -2.54
CA ASN A 105 -23.82 -0.48 -2.63
C ASN A 105 -24.08 0.62 -3.68
N ALA A 106 -25.34 0.87 -4.06
CA ALA A 106 -25.67 1.84 -5.13
C ALA A 106 -25.17 3.28 -4.85
N ASN A 107 -24.72 3.98 -5.90
CA ASN A 107 -24.15 5.36 -5.89
C ASN A 107 -22.87 5.52 -5.04
N VAL A 108 -21.92 4.59 -5.16
CA VAL A 108 -20.70 4.59 -4.34
C VAL A 108 -19.45 4.84 -5.19
N ARG A 109 -18.48 5.52 -4.58
CA ARG A 109 -17.16 5.75 -5.15
C ARG A 109 -16.25 4.56 -4.86
N ASN A 110 -15.27 4.33 -5.73
CA ASN A 110 -14.24 3.32 -5.49
C ASN A 110 -12.86 3.88 -5.82
N ARG A 111 -11.82 3.30 -5.23
CA ARG A 111 -10.44 3.78 -5.40
C ARG A 111 -9.97 3.52 -6.81
N PHE A 112 -9.83 4.57 -7.61
CA PHE A 112 -9.31 4.57 -8.96
C PHE A 112 -7.80 4.28 -9.02
N SER A 113 -7.05 4.84 -8.08
CA SER A 113 -5.59 4.78 -8.03
C SER A 113 -5.08 4.92 -6.60
N THR A 114 -3.82 4.53 -6.43
CA THR A 114 -3.11 4.64 -5.16
C THR A 114 -1.73 5.21 -5.39
N PHE A 115 -1.32 6.14 -4.53
CA PHE A 115 0.08 6.36 -4.22
C PHE A 115 0.39 5.74 -2.87
N PHE A 116 1.52 5.05 -2.78
CA PHE A 116 2.12 4.60 -1.53
C PHE A 116 3.51 5.20 -1.40
N ALA A 117 3.62 6.30 -0.66
CA ALA A 117 4.91 6.94 -0.38
C ALA A 117 5.55 6.41 0.90
N ILE A 118 6.88 6.34 0.94
CA ILE A 118 7.60 5.95 2.16
C ILE A 118 7.96 7.21 2.93
N LEU A 119 7.45 7.35 4.15
CA LEU A 119 7.84 8.42 5.05
C LEU A 119 9.14 8.08 5.79
N GLU A 120 9.26 6.83 6.24
CA GLU A 120 10.45 6.32 6.92
C GLU A 120 10.47 4.79 6.82
N ALA A 121 11.66 4.19 6.68
CA ALA A 121 11.80 2.74 6.71
C ALA A 121 13.26 2.36 7.01
N ASP A 122 13.45 1.39 7.91
CA ASP A 122 14.73 0.77 8.24
C ASP A 122 14.66 -0.77 8.23
N CYS A 123 13.50 -1.36 7.95
CA CYS A 123 13.33 -2.80 7.80
C CYS A 123 13.97 -3.36 6.51
N THR A 124 14.29 -4.65 6.54
CA THR A 124 14.91 -5.37 5.43
C THR A 124 13.85 -6.10 4.60
N ASN A 125 13.90 -6.00 3.27
CA ASN A 125 13.01 -6.70 2.33
C ASN A 125 11.49 -6.52 2.56
N CYS A 126 11.09 -5.49 3.31
CA CYS A 126 9.70 -5.16 3.68
C CYS A 126 8.96 -4.31 2.62
N GLY A 127 9.25 -4.59 1.36
CA GLY A 127 8.72 -3.86 0.20
C GLY A 127 7.21 -3.95 0.03
N THR A 128 6.69 -3.29 -0.99
CA THR A 128 5.36 -3.61 -1.53
C THR A 128 5.54 -4.58 -2.69
N GLN A 129 4.90 -5.75 -2.62
CA GLN A 129 4.96 -6.81 -3.63
C GLN A 129 3.68 -6.85 -4.48
N PHE A 130 3.83 -7.06 -5.78
CA PHE A 130 2.75 -7.29 -6.75
C PHE A 130 2.92 -8.69 -7.36
N PRO A 131 2.32 -9.73 -6.76
CA PRO A 131 2.58 -11.12 -7.13
C PRO A 131 2.22 -11.47 -8.58
N SER A 132 1.20 -10.83 -9.16
CA SER A 132 0.78 -11.08 -10.54
C SER A 132 1.78 -10.55 -11.60
N ILE A 133 2.82 -9.82 -11.19
CA ILE A 133 3.80 -9.21 -12.10
C ILE A 133 5.15 -9.88 -11.88
N GLN A 134 5.45 -10.90 -12.70
CA GLN A 134 6.72 -11.62 -12.63
C GLN A 134 7.88 -10.78 -13.18
N LEU A 135 9.04 -10.91 -12.55
CA LEU A 135 10.28 -10.30 -13.02
C LEU A 135 11.03 -11.27 -13.92
N ASP A 136 11.23 -10.88 -15.19
CA ASP A 136 12.19 -11.55 -16.06
C ASP A 136 13.61 -11.08 -15.72
N THR A 137 14.25 -11.77 -14.78
CA THR A 137 15.60 -11.43 -14.30
C THR A 137 16.69 -11.59 -15.37
N GLU A 138 16.44 -12.32 -16.47
CA GLU A 138 17.41 -12.46 -17.56
C GLU A 138 17.46 -11.21 -18.43
N THR A 139 16.33 -10.52 -18.60
CA THR A 139 16.21 -9.33 -19.46
C THR A 139 16.10 -8.01 -18.69
N LEU A 140 15.94 -8.08 -17.36
CA LEU A 140 15.82 -6.91 -16.50
C LEU A 140 17.10 -6.06 -16.51
N ASP A 141 16.96 -4.79 -16.92
CA ASP A 141 18.07 -3.84 -16.84
C ASP A 141 18.43 -3.57 -15.37
N SER A 142 19.68 -3.84 -15.00
CA SER A 142 20.21 -3.69 -13.63
C SER A 142 19.99 -2.32 -12.97
N ARG A 143 19.72 -1.26 -13.75
CA ARG A 143 19.35 0.05 -13.19
C ARG A 143 18.08 -0.02 -12.35
N TRP A 144 17.17 -0.95 -12.65
CA TRP A 144 15.95 -1.18 -11.88
C TRP A 144 16.22 -1.66 -10.45
N CYS A 145 17.35 -2.32 -10.21
CA CYS A 145 17.70 -2.85 -8.88
C CYS A 145 17.99 -1.76 -7.84
N LYS A 146 17.94 -0.48 -8.25
CA LYS A 146 17.92 0.69 -7.37
C LYS A 146 16.54 1.02 -6.82
N SER A 147 15.46 0.46 -7.37
CA SER A 147 14.08 0.78 -7.00
C SER A 147 13.26 -0.47 -6.66
N ILE A 148 13.68 -1.63 -7.15
CA ILE A 148 13.00 -2.92 -6.92
C ILE A 148 13.99 -3.99 -6.45
N ASN A 149 13.47 -4.98 -5.74
CA ASN A 149 14.22 -6.16 -5.35
C ASN A 149 14.36 -7.10 -6.57
N CYS A 150 15.48 -7.01 -7.27
CA CYS A 150 15.77 -7.86 -8.43
C CYS A 150 16.03 -9.32 -8.10
N THR A 151 16.09 -9.71 -6.82
CA THR A 151 16.22 -11.11 -6.42
C THR A 151 14.87 -11.76 -6.10
N ALA A 152 13.78 -10.99 -6.11
CA ALA A 152 12.43 -11.51 -5.95
C ALA A 152 11.91 -12.08 -7.28
N GLU A 153 11.00 -13.04 -7.21
CA GLU A 153 10.35 -13.63 -8.39
C GLU A 153 9.31 -12.68 -9.01
N SER A 154 8.63 -11.91 -8.18
CA SER A 154 7.62 -10.94 -8.56
C SER A 154 8.06 -9.51 -8.23
N LEU A 155 7.40 -8.53 -8.84
CA LEU A 155 7.69 -7.12 -8.66
C LEU A 155 7.56 -6.75 -7.17
N THR A 156 8.71 -6.59 -6.51
CA THR A 156 8.79 -6.15 -5.13
C THR A 156 9.58 -4.85 -5.08
N THR A 157 8.99 -3.81 -4.52
CA THR A 157 9.62 -2.49 -4.41
C THR A 157 10.59 -2.41 -3.23
N LEU A 158 11.63 -1.61 -3.36
CA LEU A 158 12.46 -1.22 -2.22
C LEU A 158 11.86 0.04 -1.56
N ASN A 159 12.03 0.18 -0.25
CA ASN A 159 11.49 1.32 0.48
C ASN A 159 12.52 2.46 0.53
N PHE A 160 12.28 3.53 -0.23
CA PHE A 160 13.10 4.74 -0.22
C PHE A 160 12.32 5.92 0.36
N PRO A 161 12.74 6.48 1.50
CA PRO A 161 12.03 7.60 2.11
C PRO A 161 11.94 8.82 1.18
N GLY A 162 10.71 9.27 0.91
CA GLY A 162 10.37 10.37 0.01
C GLY A 162 9.87 9.91 -1.35
N HIS A 163 10.18 8.67 -1.74
CA HIS A 163 9.69 8.09 -2.99
C HIS A 163 8.29 7.53 -2.81
N ALA A 164 7.57 7.40 -3.91
CA ALA A 164 6.25 6.81 -3.95
C ALA A 164 6.11 5.79 -5.06
N LEU A 165 5.35 4.75 -4.76
CA LEU A 165 4.78 3.88 -5.77
C LEU A 165 3.41 4.42 -6.18
N PHE A 166 3.13 4.51 -7.46
CA PHE A 166 1.81 4.82 -7.99
C PHE A 166 1.29 3.64 -8.80
N TRP A 167 0.01 3.29 -8.66
CA TRP A 167 -0.66 2.34 -9.54
C TRP A 167 -2.14 2.66 -9.74
N ARG A 168 -2.72 2.09 -10.79
CA ARG A 168 -4.16 2.17 -11.08
C ARG A 168 -4.88 0.91 -10.63
N ASN A 169 -5.82 1.08 -9.70
CA ASN A 169 -6.69 0.02 -9.19
C ASN A 169 -7.79 -0.35 -10.18
N LEU A 170 -8.23 0.63 -10.99
CA LEU A 170 -9.29 0.47 -11.97
C LEU A 170 -8.78 0.72 -13.40
N ASP A 171 -9.34 -0.01 -14.35
CA ASP A 171 -9.10 0.21 -15.77
C ASP A 171 -9.71 1.54 -16.25
N PRO A 172 -9.47 1.98 -17.50
CA PRO A 172 -10.05 3.22 -18.04
C PRO A 172 -11.58 3.29 -18.06
N TRP A 173 -12.27 2.17 -17.89
CA TRP A 173 -13.73 2.06 -17.86
C TRP A 173 -14.29 1.96 -16.44
N GLY A 174 -13.42 2.00 -15.41
CA GLY A 174 -13.83 1.87 -14.01
C GLY A 174 -13.99 0.43 -13.53
N ALA A 175 -13.58 -0.57 -14.32
CA ALA A 175 -13.61 -1.97 -13.88
C ALA A 175 -12.42 -2.30 -12.96
N PRO A 176 -12.63 -3.12 -11.91
CA PRO A 176 -11.56 -3.50 -10.98
C PRO A 176 -10.48 -4.34 -11.66
N ARG A 177 -9.22 -4.03 -11.38
CA ARG A 177 -8.08 -4.80 -11.87
C ARG A 177 -7.69 -5.88 -10.87
N GLN A 178 -7.59 -7.13 -11.34
CA GLN A 178 -7.15 -8.27 -10.55
C GLN A 178 -5.62 -8.40 -10.53
N ASP A 179 -4.94 -7.88 -11.55
CA ASP A 179 -3.49 -7.95 -11.72
C ASP A 179 -2.70 -6.88 -10.93
N VAL A 180 -3.39 -6.17 -10.03
CA VAL A 180 -2.81 -5.23 -9.07
C VAL A 180 -3.01 -5.66 -7.61
N LEU A 181 -3.35 -6.94 -7.39
CA LEU A 181 -3.23 -7.57 -6.08
C LEU A 181 -1.84 -7.25 -5.52
N HIS A 182 -1.77 -6.81 -4.27
CA HIS A 182 -0.50 -6.41 -3.69
C HIS A 182 -0.46 -6.63 -2.17
N ALA A 183 0.76 -6.80 -1.65
CA ALA A 183 1.02 -7.02 -0.24
C ALA A 183 2.10 -6.06 0.28
N GLY A 184 1.96 -5.64 1.54
CA GLY A 184 3.01 -4.99 2.30
C GLY A 184 3.79 -6.03 3.09
N LEU A 185 4.96 -6.43 2.60
CA LEU A 185 5.77 -7.49 3.20
C LEU A 185 6.16 -7.14 4.65
N PRO A 186 6.35 -8.15 5.53
CA PRO A 186 6.61 -7.92 6.93
C PRO A 186 7.84 -7.04 7.17
N ALA A 187 7.72 -6.10 8.11
CA ALA A 187 8.81 -5.21 8.49
C ALA A 187 9.85 -5.90 9.39
N PHE A 188 10.56 -6.91 8.91
CA PHE A 188 11.58 -7.58 9.73
C PHE A 188 12.77 -6.66 10.04
N ASN A 189 13.30 -6.79 11.26
CA ASN A 189 14.49 -6.08 11.74
C ASN A 189 14.39 -4.54 11.65
N GLY A 190 13.18 -3.98 11.76
CA GLY A 190 12.98 -2.55 11.72
C GLY A 190 11.50 -2.16 11.68
N THR A 191 11.24 -0.99 11.13
CA THR A 191 9.95 -0.34 11.04
C THR A 191 9.73 0.20 9.62
N LYS A 192 8.46 0.44 9.28
CA LYS A 192 8.05 1.08 8.04
C LYS A 192 6.90 2.04 8.33
N ILE A 193 7.00 3.27 7.85
CA ILE A 193 5.93 4.24 7.85
C ILE A 193 5.63 4.61 6.40
N GLY A 194 4.45 4.19 5.95
CA GLY A 194 3.93 4.48 4.61
C GLY A 194 2.87 5.58 4.65
N LEU A 195 2.63 6.18 3.48
CA LEU A 195 1.61 7.18 3.22
C LEU A 195 0.79 6.74 2.01
N ASN A 196 -0.43 6.31 2.25
CA ASN A 196 -1.44 6.08 1.23
C ASN A 196 -2.04 7.41 0.80
N ILE A 197 -2.16 7.62 -0.51
CA ILE A 197 -3.02 8.64 -1.11
C ILE A 197 -3.91 7.91 -2.11
N TRP A 198 -5.21 7.86 -1.82
CA TRP A 198 -6.18 7.21 -2.69
C TRP A 198 -6.98 8.26 -3.43
N THR A 199 -7.25 7.99 -4.71
CA THR A 199 -8.18 8.79 -5.51
C THR A 199 -9.43 7.96 -5.74
N GLU A 200 -10.60 8.50 -5.44
CA GLU A 200 -11.87 7.81 -5.63
C GLU A 200 -12.72 8.42 -6.75
N ILE A 201 -13.36 7.58 -7.56
CA ILE A 201 -14.28 8.02 -8.61
C ILE A 201 -15.63 7.32 -8.45
N GLU A 202 -16.68 7.88 -9.04
CA GLU A 202 -17.95 7.16 -9.19
C GLU A 202 -17.77 5.98 -10.16
N VAL A 203 -18.37 4.84 -9.83
CA VAL A 203 -18.23 3.59 -10.59
C VAL A 203 -19.56 2.88 -10.77
N ASP A 204 -19.63 1.96 -11.74
CA ASP A 204 -20.76 1.06 -11.93
C ASP A 204 -20.60 -0.17 -11.00
N PRO A 205 -21.44 -0.35 -9.96
CA PRO A 205 -21.34 -1.47 -9.04
C PRO A 205 -21.46 -2.85 -9.70
N ASP A 206 -22.11 -2.94 -10.86
CA ASP A 206 -22.32 -4.22 -11.56
C ASP A 206 -21.02 -4.77 -12.17
N LEU A 207 -19.97 -3.95 -12.28
CA LEU A 207 -18.63 -4.37 -12.72
C LEU A 207 -17.83 -5.09 -11.63
N TYR A 208 -18.28 -5.06 -10.38
CA TYR A 208 -17.49 -5.51 -9.24
C TYR A 208 -17.91 -6.91 -8.77
N PRO A 209 -16.92 -7.75 -8.39
CA PRO A 209 -17.18 -9.07 -7.83
C PRO A 209 -17.89 -8.93 -6.48
N SER A 210 -18.60 -9.98 -6.07
CA SER A 210 -19.08 -10.09 -4.70
C SER A 210 -17.93 -10.09 -3.69
N GLN A 211 -18.25 -9.85 -2.42
CA GLN A 211 -17.25 -9.90 -1.35
C GLN A 211 -16.59 -11.29 -1.24
N GLU A 212 -17.38 -12.36 -1.39
CA GLU A 212 -16.88 -13.74 -1.34
C GLU A 212 -15.88 -14.02 -2.47
N GLU A 213 -16.19 -13.63 -3.71
CA GLU A 213 -15.27 -13.79 -4.85
C GLU A 213 -13.97 -13.00 -4.69
N ALA A 214 -14.02 -11.81 -4.08
CA ALA A 214 -12.82 -11.01 -3.81
C ALA A 214 -11.96 -11.64 -2.70
N GLU A 215 -12.58 -12.08 -1.60
CA GLU A 215 -11.88 -12.76 -0.49
C GLU A 215 -11.26 -14.09 -0.94
N GLU A 216 -11.92 -14.85 -1.83
CA GLU A 216 -11.35 -16.07 -2.42
C GLU A 216 -10.08 -15.77 -3.24
N ALA A 217 -10.09 -14.71 -4.05
CA ALA A 217 -8.93 -14.31 -4.85
C ALA A 217 -7.74 -13.85 -3.98
N GLU A 218 -8.01 -13.14 -2.87
CA GLU A 218 -6.99 -12.74 -1.90
C GLU A 218 -6.44 -13.96 -1.14
N ALA A 219 -7.30 -14.89 -0.74
CA ALA A 219 -6.92 -16.09 0.02
C ALA A 219 -6.14 -17.11 -0.81
N GLU A 220 -6.46 -17.29 -2.10
CA GLU A 220 -5.73 -18.19 -3.00
C GLU A 220 -4.24 -17.86 -3.02
N TYR A 221 -3.90 -16.56 -3.01
CA TYR A 221 -2.51 -16.12 -2.92
C TYR A 221 -1.87 -16.37 -1.55
N ASP A 222 -2.55 -16.00 -0.46
CA ASP A 222 -2.01 -16.15 0.90
C ASP A 222 -1.67 -17.62 1.22
N GLU A 223 -2.48 -18.58 0.75
CA GLU A 223 -2.21 -20.01 0.95
C GLU A 223 -0.99 -20.54 0.17
N GLU A 224 -0.65 -19.91 -0.96
CA GLU A 224 0.53 -20.28 -1.76
C GLU A 224 1.81 -19.69 -1.18
N GLU A 225 1.78 -18.47 -0.66
CA GLU A 225 2.97 -17.79 -0.12
C GLU A 225 3.41 -18.35 1.25
N TRP A 226 2.47 -18.64 2.17
CA TRP A 226 2.78 -19.15 3.52
C TRP A 226 3.42 -20.55 3.52
N LYS A 227 3.27 -21.33 2.43
CA LYS A 227 4.00 -22.60 2.24
C LYS A 227 5.51 -22.40 2.02
N ASN A 228 5.92 -21.22 1.53
CA ASN A 228 7.31 -20.91 1.20
C ASN A 228 8.05 -20.24 2.36
N TRP A 229 7.34 -19.50 3.24
CA TRP A 229 7.95 -18.84 4.41
C TRP A 229 8.18 -19.78 5.61
N ASP A 230 7.42 -20.87 5.75
CA ASP A 230 7.55 -21.83 6.88
C ASP A 230 8.79 -22.75 6.77
N GLN A 231 9.68 -22.51 5.79
CA GLN A 231 10.92 -23.28 5.59
C GLN A 231 12.18 -22.58 6.12
N GLY A 232 12.07 -21.43 6.77
CA GLY A 232 13.23 -20.76 7.38
C GLY A 232 12.87 -19.73 8.44
N ASP A 233 12.77 -20.14 9.71
CA ASP A 233 13.80 -19.83 10.71
C ASP A 233 13.40 -20.20 12.15
N ASP A 234 14.45 -20.50 12.90
CA ASP A 234 14.58 -20.88 14.30
C ASP A 234 13.95 -19.86 15.27
N GLN A 235 13.09 -20.31 16.19
CA GLN A 235 12.40 -19.47 17.17
C GLN A 235 13.36 -19.01 18.28
N GLY A 236 13.99 -17.85 18.10
CA GLY A 236 14.66 -17.10 19.15
C GLY A 236 13.67 -16.19 19.90
N SER A 237 13.50 -16.42 21.19
CA SER A 237 12.57 -15.73 22.10
C SER A 237 12.78 -14.21 22.19
N GLU A 238 11.75 -13.43 21.84
CA GLU A 238 11.65 -11.98 22.08
C GLU A 238 11.08 -11.68 23.48
N GLU A 239 11.93 -11.25 24.40
CA GLU A 239 11.50 -10.45 25.55
C GLU A 239 12.60 -9.39 25.81
N GLU A 240 12.18 -8.13 25.95
CA GLU A 240 12.98 -6.91 26.23
C GLU A 240 13.61 -6.15 25.04
N LEU A 241 12.79 -5.42 24.27
CA LEU A 241 13.15 -4.10 23.73
C LEU A 241 11.91 -3.18 23.71
N LEU A 242 11.50 -2.72 24.90
CA LEU A 242 10.53 -1.64 25.08
C LEU A 242 11.27 -0.36 25.48
N ASP A 243 10.80 0.78 24.96
CA ASP A 243 11.25 2.17 25.18
C ASP A 243 12.42 2.74 24.36
N SER A 244 12.37 2.66 23.02
CA SER A 244 13.06 3.69 22.19
C SER A 244 12.48 4.03 20.81
N ALA A 245 11.27 3.60 20.44
CA ALA A 245 10.76 3.80 19.07
C ALA A 245 9.35 4.44 18.95
N ILE A 246 9.06 5.48 19.75
CA ILE A 246 7.94 6.41 19.49
C ILE A 246 8.37 7.85 19.78
#